data_AF-A0A2E8HV64-F1
#
_entry.id   AF-A0A2E8HV64-F1
#
_cell.length_a   1.000
_cell.length_b   1.000
_cell.length_c   1.000
_cell.angle_alpha   90.00
_cell.angle_beta   90.00
_cell.angle_gamma   90.00
#
_symmetry.space_group_name_H-M   'P 1'
#
loop_
_entity.id
_entity.type
_entity.pdbx_description
1 polymer ?
#
loop_
_entity_poly.entity_id
_entity_poly.type
_entity_poly.pdbx_seq_one_letter_code
_entity_poly.pdbx_strand_id
1 'polypeptide(L)'
;RMVTINVWDKSQVDMVEKAIRESGLGINPQTNGTLIMLPIPELNEERRRELTKVAAQYAEQARISIRNIRRDGMDQIKKLRADGMSEDDQKFWEDEVQELTNSYVANIDSLLNNKQGEIMQV
;
A
#
# COMPACT_ATOMS: atom_id res chain seq x y z
N ARG A 1 -19.39 -10.59 -5.12
CA ARG A 1 -18.90 -9.73 -6.24
C ARG A 1 -18.14 -10.63 -7.22
N MET A 2 -18.13 -10.36 -8.53
CA MET A 2 -17.47 -11.24 -9.53
C MET A 2 -16.42 -10.46 -10.31
N VAL A 3 -15.22 -11.03 -10.44
CA VAL A 3 -14.15 -10.49 -11.29
C VAL A 3 -13.97 -11.41 -12.48
N THR A 4 -13.85 -10.83 -13.67
CA THR A 4 -13.66 -11.59 -14.92
C THR A 4 -12.32 -11.21 -15.52
N ILE A 5 -11.50 -12.21 -15.84
CA ILE A 5 -10.19 -12.07 -16.46
C ILE A 5 -10.26 -12.70 -17.84
N ASN A 6 -9.81 -11.99 -18.87
CA ASN A 6 -9.71 -12.53 -20.22
C ASN A 6 -8.25 -12.81 -20.56
N VAL A 7 -7.94 -14.06 -20.88
CA VAL A 7 -6.59 -14.52 -21.25
C VAL A 7 -6.48 -14.54 -22.76
N TRP A 8 -5.55 -13.76 -23.30
CA TRP A 8 -5.40 -13.56 -24.73
C TRP A 8 -4.81 -14.80 -25.44
N ASP A 9 -3.97 -15.56 -24.74
CA ASP A 9 -3.38 -16.80 -25.22
C ASP A 9 -4.02 -18.01 -24.53
N LYS A 10 -4.66 -18.88 -25.30
CA LYS A 10 -5.31 -20.10 -24.79
C LYS A 10 -4.34 -21.05 -24.11
N SER A 11 -3.07 -21.09 -24.54
CA SER A 11 -2.06 -21.97 -23.93
C SER A 11 -1.67 -21.54 -22.51
N GLN A 12 -1.95 -20.29 -22.15
CA GLN A 12 -1.61 -19.71 -20.85
C GLN A 12 -2.75 -19.81 -19.83
N VAL A 13 -3.96 -20.21 -20.25
CA VAL A 13 -5.14 -20.26 -19.37
C VAL A 13 -4.89 -21.14 -18.15
N ASP A 14 -4.34 -22.34 -18.34
CA ASP A 14 -4.08 -23.28 -17.26
C ASP A 14 -3.02 -22.76 -16.27
N MET A 15 -1.99 -22.07 -16.79
CA MET A 15 -0.96 -21.44 -15.95
C MET A 15 -1.53 -20.31 -15.11
N VAL A 16 -2.37 -19.45 -15.71
CA VAL A 16 -3.03 -18.35 -15.01
C VAL A 16 -4.01 -18.88 -13.96
N GLU A 17 -4.80 -19.91 -14.29
CA GLU A 17 -5.71 -20.54 -13.34
C GLU A 17 -4.96 -21.10 -12.12
N LYS A 18 -3.87 -21.82 -12.38
CA LYS A 18 -3.04 -22.41 -11.32
C LYS A 18 -2.41 -21.34 -10.43
N ALA A 19 -1.87 -20.26 -11.03
CA ALA A 19 -1.28 -19.15 -10.29
C ALA A 19 -2.30 -18.46 -9.36
N ILE A 20 -3.55 -18.28 -9.81
CA ILE A 20 -4.60 -17.69 -8.96
C ILE A 20 -4.99 -18.61 -7.80
N ARG A 21 -5.03 -19.93 -8.04
CA ARG A 21 -5.31 -20.91 -6.98
C ARG A 21 -4.19 -20.95 -5.93
N GLU A 22 -2.94 -20.81 -6.37
CA GLU A 22 -1.75 -20.81 -5.51
C GLU A 22 -1.46 -19.47 -4.84
N SER A 23 -2.08 -18.37 -5.28
CA SER A 23 -1.82 -17.01 -4.75
C SER A 23 -2.34 -16.78 -3.32
N GLY A 24 -2.94 -17.78 -2.68
CA GLY A 24 -3.43 -17.70 -1.30
C GLY A 24 -4.68 -16.83 -1.11
N LEU A 25 -5.37 -16.47 -2.21
CA LEU A 25 -6.61 -15.69 -2.15
C LEU A 25 -7.81 -16.52 -1.64
N GLY A 26 -7.71 -17.85 -1.65
CA GLY A 26 -8.79 -18.74 -1.22
C GLY A 26 -10.01 -18.72 -2.16
N ILE A 27 -9.81 -18.29 -3.42
CA ILE A 27 -10.85 -18.19 -4.44
C ILE A 27 -10.63 -19.33 -5.44
N ASN A 28 -11.73 -20.01 -5.79
CA ASN A 28 -11.71 -21.02 -6.83
C ASN A 28 -12.08 -20.39 -8.18
N PRO A 29 -11.15 -20.27 -9.14
CA PRO A 29 -11.46 -19.78 -10.48
C PRO A 29 -12.39 -20.74 -11.23
N GLN A 30 -13.29 -20.17 -12.02
CA GLN A 30 -14.12 -20.88 -13.00
C GLN A 30 -13.68 -20.48 -14.40
N THR A 31 -13.11 -21.42 -15.14
CA THR A 31 -12.62 -21.19 -16.50
C THR A 31 -13.68 -21.56 -17.54
N ASN A 32 -13.83 -20.71 -18.55
CA ASN A 32 -14.66 -20.93 -19.73
C ASN A 32 -13.90 -20.47 -20.97
N GLY A 33 -13.14 -21.39 -21.57
CA GLY A 33 -12.26 -21.08 -22.70
C GLY A 33 -11.15 -20.10 -22.30
N THR A 34 -11.14 -18.90 -22.88
CA THR A 34 -10.17 -17.84 -22.55
C THR A 34 -10.58 -17.00 -21.34
N LEU A 35 -11.78 -17.21 -20.80
CA LEU A 35 -12.36 -16.36 -19.77
C LEU A 35 -12.26 -17.06 -18.41
N ILE A 36 -11.68 -16.38 -17.42
CA ILE A 36 -11.55 -16.86 -16.04
C ILE A 36 -12.43 -16.00 -15.14
N MET A 37 -13.43 -16.60 -14.51
CA MET A 37 -14.33 -15.95 -13.57
C MET A 37 -13.90 -16.26 -12.15
N LEU A 38 -13.75 -15.22 -11.34
CA LEU A 38 -13.38 -15.28 -9.93
C LEU A 38 -14.60 -14.86 -9.10
N PRO A 39 -15.39 -15.82 -8.58
CA PRO A 39 -16.42 -15.51 -7.61
C PRO A 39 -15.73 -15.07 -6.32
N ILE A 40 -15.85 -13.79 -5.96
CA ILE A 40 -15.34 -13.29 -4.68
C ILE A 40 -16.43 -13.57 -3.64
N PRO A 41 -16.23 -14.57 -2.75
CA PRO A 41 -17.15 -14.82 -1.65
C PRO A 41 -17.18 -13.60 -0.73
N GLU A 42 -18.28 -13.41 -0.03
CA GLU A 42 -18.32 -12.39 1.01
C GLU A 42 -17.30 -12.74 2.10
N LEU A 43 -16.45 -11.78 2.43
CA LEU A 43 -15.47 -11.95 3.49
C LEU A 43 -16.22 -12.09 4.82
N ASN A 44 -15.98 -13.18 5.55
CA ASN A 44 -16.43 -13.32 6.92
C ASN A 44 -15.77 -12.26 7.82
N GLU A 45 -16.35 -12.00 8.99
CA GLU A 45 -15.85 -10.96 9.88
C GLU A 45 -14.39 -11.21 10.33
N GLU A 46 -14.02 -12.47 10.50
CA GLU A 46 -12.66 -12.89 10.86
C GLU A 46 -11.64 -12.53 9.78
N ARG A 47 -11.92 -12.82 8.50
CA ARG A 47 -11.04 -12.46 7.38
C ARG A 47 -10.97 -10.96 7.15
N ARG A 48 -12.07 -10.23 7.38
CA ARG A 48 -12.06 -8.75 7.38
C ARG A 48 -11.13 -8.19 8.46
N ARG A 49 -11.17 -8.75 9.67
CA ARG A 49 -10.25 -8.36 10.76
C ARG A 49 -8.79 -8.65 10.42
N GLU A 50 -8.51 -9.79 9.79
CA GLU A 50 -7.15 -10.11 9.31
C GLU A 50 -6.66 -9.12 8.26
N LEU A 51 -7.50 -8.77 7.27
CA LEU A 51 -7.15 -7.79 6.24
C LEU A 51 -6.92 -6.39 6.84
N THR A 52 -7.69 -6.01 7.86
CA THR A 52 -7.47 -4.77 8.61
C THR A 52 -6.12 -4.74 9.32
N LYS A 53 -5.68 -5.87 9.90
CA LYS A 53 -4.33 -5.98 10.50
C LYS A 53 -3.24 -5.84 9.47
N VAL A 54 -3.39 -6.48 8.30
CA VAL A 54 -2.45 -6.36 7.19
C VAL A 54 -2.35 -4.91 6.70
N ALA A 55 -3.49 -4.23 6.54
CA ALA A 55 -3.51 -2.81 6.17
C ALA A 55 -2.77 -1.93 7.19
N ALA A 56 -2.94 -2.20 8.49
CA ALA A 56 -2.23 -1.49 9.55
C ALA A 56 -0.71 -1.74 9.53
N GLN A 57 -0.27 -2.96 9.20
CA GLN A 57 1.15 -3.28 9.03
C GLN A 57 1.77 -2.48 7.87
N TYR A 58 1.08 -2.40 6.73
CA TYR A 58 1.53 -1.59 5.60
C TYR A 58 1.62 -0.10 5.96
N ALA A 59 0.63 0.43 6.67
CA ALA A 59 0.65 1.82 7.13
C ALA A 59 1.85 2.08 8.06
N GLU A 60 2.15 1.18 8.99
CA GLU A 60 3.30 1.35 9.89
C GLU A 60 4.64 1.28 9.14
N GLN A 61 4.79 0.37 8.17
CA GLN A 61 6.00 0.33 7.33
C GLN A 61 6.18 1.62 6.52
N ALA A 62 5.09 2.18 5.99
CA ALA A 62 5.12 3.46 5.29
C ALA A 62 5.53 4.61 6.21
N ARG A 63 5.00 4.67 7.44
CA ARG A 63 5.41 5.67 8.46
C ARG A 63 6.88 5.54 8.83
N ILE A 64 7.38 4.31 9.03
CA ILE A 64 8.80 4.07 9.31
C ILE A 64 9.67 4.58 8.16
N SER A 65 9.28 4.30 6.92
CA SER A 65 10.01 4.76 5.73
C SER A 65 10.07 6.28 5.64
N ILE A 66 8.96 6.98 5.90
CA ILE A 66 8.94 8.45 5.95
C ILE A 66 9.84 8.98 7.06
N ARG A 67 9.81 8.38 8.26
CA ARG A 67 10.67 8.81 9.37
C ARG A 67 12.16 8.66 9.03
N ASN A 68 12.52 7.61 8.29
CA ASN A 68 13.89 7.40 7.82
C ASN A 68 14.28 8.47 6.78
N ILE A 69 13.42 8.73 5.78
CA ILE A 69 13.65 9.78 4.78
C ILE A 69 13.78 11.16 5.44
N ARG A 70 12.94 11.48 6.44
CA ARG A 70 13.06 12.71 7.21
C ARG A 70 14.43 12.80 7.89
N ARG A 71 14.88 11.72 8.53
CA ARG A 71 16.20 11.70 9.19
C ARG A 71 17.32 11.95 8.17
N ASP A 72 17.27 11.29 7.01
CA ASP A 72 18.25 11.47 5.95
C ASP A 72 18.23 12.90 5.40
N GLY A 73 17.05 13.50 5.22
CA GLY A 73 16.88 14.90 4.83
C GLY A 73 17.46 15.88 5.86
N MET A 74 17.18 15.67 7.14
CA MET A 74 17.75 16.50 8.23
C MET A 74 19.27 16.36 8.33
N ASP A 75 19.81 15.16 8.11
CA ASP A 75 21.26 14.93 8.10
C ASP A 75 21.93 15.57 6.86
N GLN A 76 21.24 15.64 5.71
CA GLN A 76 21.71 16.42 4.55
C GLN A 76 21.73 17.92 4.83
N ILE A 77 20.68 18.47 5.45
CA ILE A 77 20.63 19.89 5.82
C ILE A 77 21.78 20.25 6.78
N LYS A 78 22.08 19.38 7.75
CA LYS A 78 23.24 19.56 8.65
C LYS A 78 24.59 19.56 7.91
N LYS A 79 24.76 18.73 6.88
CA LYS A 79 25.97 18.72 6.05
C LYS A 79 26.09 20.02 5.25
N LEU A 80 25.00 20.47 4.64
CA LEU A 80 24.99 21.72 3.89
C LEU A 80 25.28 22.95 4.78
N ARG A 81 24.88 22.92 6.06
CA ARG A 81 25.31 23.91 7.07
C ARG A 81 26.83 23.93 7.25
N ALA A 82 27.46 22.75 7.32
CA ALA A 82 28.92 22.66 7.43
C ALA A 82 29.63 23.18 6.16
N ASP A 83 28.98 23.07 5.01
CA ASP A 83 29.49 23.53 3.70
C ASP A 83 29.22 25.03 3.43
N GLY A 84 28.59 25.75 4.37
CA GLY A 84 28.42 27.22 4.31
C GLY A 84 27.00 27.74 4.10
N MET A 85 25.97 26.92 4.30
CA MET A 85 24.57 27.37 4.29
C MET A 85 24.26 28.34 5.44
N SER A 86 23.42 29.36 5.17
CA SER A 86 22.93 30.32 6.16
C SER A 86 22.01 29.67 7.20
N GLU A 87 21.94 30.21 8.42
CA GLU A 87 21.00 29.74 9.45
C GLU A 87 19.54 29.93 9.03
N ASP A 88 19.25 30.97 8.24
CA ASP A 88 17.90 31.23 7.73
C ASP A 88 17.46 30.15 6.73
N ASP A 89 18.35 29.76 5.81
CA ASP A 89 18.08 28.69 4.84
C ASP A 89 17.95 27.34 5.53
N GLN A 90 18.80 27.08 6.53
CA GLN A 90 18.73 25.85 7.31
C GLN A 90 17.33 25.70 7.95
N LYS A 91 16.87 26.75 8.63
CA LYS A 91 15.57 26.72 9.31
C LYS A 91 14.43 26.56 8.31
N PHE A 92 14.49 27.24 7.17
CA PHE A 92 13.51 27.09 6.09
C PHE A 92 13.42 25.64 5.60
N TRP A 93 14.55 24.99 5.30
CA TRP A 93 14.56 23.61 4.82
C TRP A 93 14.16 22.59 5.90
N GLU A 94 14.51 22.82 7.17
CA GLU A 94 14.08 21.98 8.29
C GLU A 94 12.55 22.04 8.46
N ASP A 95 11.98 23.25 8.38
CA ASP A 95 10.52 23.46 8.46
C ASP A 95 9.80 22.80 7.28
N GLU A 96 10.28 22.97 6.04
CA GLU A 96 9.75 22.31 4.83
C GLU A 96 9.76 20.78 4.95
N VAL A 97 10.90 20.19 5.34
CA VAL A 97 11.02 18.73 5.52
C VAL A 97 10.06 18.22 6.60
N GLN A 98 9.87 19.00 7.67
CA GLN A 98 8.95 18.64 8.75
C GLN A 98 7.47 18.78 8.32
N GLU A 99 7.11 19.82 7.58
CA GLU A 99 5.76 19.99 7.02
C GLU A 99 5.41 18.88 6.04
N LEU A 100 6.31 18.57 5.10
CA LEU A 100 6.14 17.45 4.17
C LEU A 100 5.95 16.13 4.92
N THR A 101 6.80 15.86 5.92
CA THR A 101 6.67 14.65 6.74
C THR A 101 5.31 14.59 7.43
N ASN A 102 4.86 15.68 8.04
CA ASN A 102 3.56 15.74 8.72
C ASN A 102 2.39 15.50 7.74
N SER A 103 2.45 16.11 6.57
CA SER A 103 1.45 15.96 5.51
C SER A 103 1.34 14.51 5.03
N TYR A 104 2.47 13.85 4.74
CA TYR A 104 2.45 12.46 4.29
C TYR A 104 2.05 11.47 5.38
N VAL A 105 2.41 11.73 6.65
CA VAL A 105 1.91 10.91 7.77
C VAL A 105 0.39 11.04 7.91
N ALA A 106 -0.16 12.26 7.83
CA ALA A 106 -1.60 12.46 7.86
C ALA A 106 -2.32 11.79 6.67
N ASN A 107 -1.72 11.82 5.48
CA ASN A 107 -2.25 11.11 4.31
C ASN A 107 -2.28 9.58 4.51
N ILE A 108 -1.23 9.00 5.11
CA ILE A 108 -1.22 7.55 5.44
C ILE A 108 -2.34 7.23 6.42
N ASP A 109 -2.53 8.05 7.44
CA ASP A 109 -3.58 7.83 8.45
C ASP A 109 -4.98 7.90 7.83
N SER A 110 -5.20 8.87 6.93
CA SER A 110 -6.44 8.99 6.17
C SER A 110 -6.68 7.75 5.28
N LEU A 111 -5.66 7.32 4.53
CA LEU A 111 -5.75 6.13 3.67
C LEU A 111 -6.02 4.86 4.46
N LEU A 112 -5.38 4.70 5.63
CA LEU A 112 -5.62 3.56 6.51
C LEU A 112 -7.06 3.56 7.01
N ASN A 113 -7.55 4.69 7.52
CA ASN A 113 -8.92 4.80 8.02
C ASN A 113 -9.95 4.54 6.91
N ASN A 114 -9.75 5.10 5.72
CA ASN A 114 -10.61 4.84 4.57
C ASN A 114 -10.61 3.35 4.21
N LYS A 115 -9.44 2.71 4.18
CA LYS A 115 -9.34 1.30 3.83
C LYS A 115 -9.96 0.39 4.89
N GLN A 116 -9.78 0.70 6.17
CA GLN A 116 -10.43 -0.02 7.26
C GLN A 116 -11.95 0.13 7.20
N GLY A 117 -12.43 1.35 6.90
CA GLY A 117 -13.84 1.62 6.63
C GLY A 117 -14.37 0.76 5.49
N GLU A 118 -13.71 0.76 4.33
CA GLU A 118 -14.10 -0.07 3.17
C GLU A 118 -14.10 -1.58 3.46
N ILE A 119 -13.15 -2.07 4.28
CA ILE A 119 -13.08 -3.49 4.64
C ILE A 119 -14.24 -3.87 5.57
N MET A 120 -14.66 -2.95 6.44
CA MET A 120 -15.70 -3.20 7.45
C MET A 120 -17.11 -2.88 6.95
N GLN A 121 -17.28 -1.90 6.05
CA GLN A 121 -18.54 -1.64 5.36
C GLN A 121 -18.81 -2.71 4.30
N VAL A 122 -20.09 -3.03 4.09
CA VAL A 122 -20.59 -3.87 2.99
C VAL A 122 -21.28 -2.96 1.98
#